data_AF-A0AAQ4CRM4-F1
#
_entry.id   AF-A0AAQ4CRM4-F1
#
_cell.length_a   1.000
_cell.length_b   1.000
_cell.length_c   1.000
_cell.angle_alpha   90.00
_cell.angle_beta   90.00
_cell.angle_gamma   90.00
#
_symmetry.space_group_name_H-M   'P 1'
#
loop_
_entity.id
_entity.type
_entity.pdbx_description
1 polymer ?
#
loop_
_entity_poly.entity_id
_entity_poly.type
_entity_poly.pdbx_seq_one_letter_code
_entity_poly.pdbx_strand_id
1 'polypeptide(L)' 'MLRTLKREIREIISKKPKGLNETKARAILLHLEGMKTNEIAKILQVHKSTVYRWVKEFEREGEKCLFYKERKRR' A
#
# COMPACT_ATOMS: atom_id res chain seq x y z
N MET A 1 2.65 15.36 9.97
CA MET A 1 3.11 13.96 9.71
C MET A 1 2.30 13.26 8.61
N LEU A 2 0.97 13.08 8.70
CA LEU A 2 0.24 12.32 7.67
C LEU A 2 0.21 12.98 6.27
N ARG A 3 0.29 14.32 6.20
CA ARG A 3 0.33 15.06 4.92
C ARG A 3 1.59 14.80 4.10
N THR A 4 2.74 14.62 4.75
CA THR A 4 4.02 14.36 4.06
C THR A 4 4.06 12.93 3.52
N LEU A 5 3.67 11.95 4.34
CA LEU A 5 3.54 10.54 3.92
C LEU A 5 2.61 10.34 2.71
N LYS A 6 1.46 11.03 2.69
CA LYS A 6 0.55 10.97 1.53
C LYS A 6 1.21 11.49 0.26
N ARG A 7 2.01 12.56 0.37
CA ARG A 7 2.72 13.16 -0.76
C ARG A 7 3.82 12.23 -1.27
N GLU A 8 4.61 11.66 -0.36
CA GLU A 8 5.68 10.70 -0.68
C GLU A 8 5.12 9.47 -1.40
N ILE A 9 4.05 8.86 -0.88
CA ILE A 9 3.39 7.71 -1.52
C ILE A 9 2.83 8.09 -2.91
N ARG A 10 2.24 9.27 -3.07
CA ARG A 10 1.76 9.74 -4.38
C ARG A 10 2.91 9.92 -5.37
N GLU A 11 4.04 10.45 -4.94
CA GLU A 11 5.24 10.57 -5.78
C GLU A 11 5.82 9.20 -6.15
N ILE A 12 5.84 8.23 -5.22
CA ILE A 12 6.27 6.85 -5.51
C ILE A 12 5.35 6.21 -6.55
N ILE A 13 4.03 6.33 -6.40
CA ILE A 13 3.05 5.82 -7.37
C ILE A 13 3.24 6.48 -8.73
N SER A 14 3.50 7.79 -8.77
CA SER A 14 3.74 8.55 -10.01
C SER A 14 5.01 8.09 -10.74
N LYS A 15 6.09 7.86 -9.99
CA LYS A 15 7.39 7.42 -10.54
C LYS A 15 7.39 5.97 -11.04
N LYS A 16 6.40 5.15 -10.63
CA LYS A 16 6.27 3.72 -10.95
C LYS A 16 7.62 2.95 -10.94
N PRO A 17 8.37 2.99 -9.82
CA PRO A 17 9.63 2.28 -9.74
C PRO A 17 9.45 0.77 -9.95
N LYS A 18 10.48 0.14 -10.50
CA LYS A 18 10.49 -1.32 -10.75
C LYS A 18 10.23 -2.07 -9.45
N GLY A 19 9.24 -2.99 -9.49
CA GLY A 19 8.86 -3.78 -8.31
C GLY A 19 7.84 -3.09 -7.38
N LEU A 20 7.29 -1.94 -7.73
CA LEU A 20 6.15 -1.36 -7.01
C LEU A 20 4.89 -2.21 -7.19
N ASN A 21 4.18 -2.48 -6.10
CA ASN A 21 2.82 -3.01 -6.14
C ASN A 21 1.82 -1.83 -6.12
N GLU A 22 1.36 -1.41 -7.30
CA GLU A 22 0.46 -0.26 -7.45
C GLU A 22 -0.85 -0.45 -6.66
N THR A 23 -1.45 -1.64 -6.68
CA THR A 23 -2.69 -1.93 -5.94
C THR A 23 -2.48 -1.79 -4.44
N LYS A 24 -1.37 -2.31 -3.93
CA LYS A 24 -1.00 -2.17 -2.52
C LYS A 24 -0.77 -0.71 -2.16
N ALA A 25 -0.04 0.04 -2.98
CA ALA A 25 0.21 1.47 -2.73
C ALA A 25 -1.07 2.30 -2.73
N ARG A 26 -2.00 2.02 -3.67
CA ARG A 26 -3.34 2.63 -3.67
C ARG A 26 -4.14 2.27 -2.42
N ALA A 27 -4.08 1.02 -1.96
CA ALA A 27 -4.77 0.59 -0.73
C ALA A 27 -4.28 1.36 0.50
N ILE A 28 -2.97 1.54 0.64
CA ILE A 28 -2.39 2.31 1.75
C ILE A 28 -2.76 3.79 1.63
N LEU A 29 -2.74 4.38 0.43
CA LEU A 29 -3.13 5.77 0.23
C LEU A 29 -4.59 6.02 0.68
N LEU A 30 -5.52 5.16 0.28
CA LEU A 30 -6.93 5.25 0.68
C LEU A 30 -7.11 5.04 2.19
N HIS A 31 -6.31 4.14 2.79
CA HIS A 31 -6.31 3.93 4.23
C HIS A 31 -5.83 5.19 4.99
N LEU A 32 -4.78 5.85 4.51
CA LEU A 32 -4.29 7.13 5.07
C LEU A 32 -5.31 8.26 4.87
N GLU A 33 -6.17 8.18 3.85
CA GLU A 33 -7.32 9.06 3.64
C GLU A 33 -8.49 8.79 4.61
N GLY A 34 -8.38 7.75 5.45
CA GLY A 34 -9.35 7.42 6.48
C GLY A 34 -10.43 6.43 6.02
N MET A 35 -10.30 5.88 4.82
CA MET A 35 -11.25 4.87 4.33
C MET A 35 -11.11 3.56 5.10
N LYS A 36 -12.24 2.86 5.29
CA LYS A 36 -12.24 1.58 5.98
C LYS A 36 -11.70 0.49 5.05
N THR A 37 -11.03 -0.51 5.62
CA THR A 37 -10.46 -1.64 4.88
C THR A 37 -11.49 -2.38 4.02
N ASN A 38 -12.74 -2.47 4.47
CA ASN A 38 -13.84 -3.06 3.70
C ASN A 38 -14.22 -2.26 2.44
N GLU A 39 -14.16 -0.93 2.51
CA GLU A 39 -14.44 -0.06 1.36
C GLU A 39 -13.31 -0.13 0.36
N ILE A 40 -12.06 -0.08 0.84
CA ILE A 40 -10.85 -0.22 0.04
C ILE A 40 -10.85 -1.57 -0.70
N ALA A 41 -11.22 -2.66 -0.01
CA ALA A 41 -11.34 -3.98 -0.59
C ALA A 41 -12.32 -4.03 -1.76
N LYS A 42 -13.47 -3.36 -1.63
CA LYS A 42 -14.47 -3.24 -2.72
C LYS A 42 -13.94 -2.41 -3.88
N ILE A 43 -13.34 -1.25 -3.61
CA ILE A 43 -12.79 -0.34 -4.63
C ILE A 43 -11.70 -1.01 -5.44
N LEU A 44 -10.80 -1.76 -4.78
CA LEU A 44 -9.65 -2.40 -5.40
C LEU A 44 -9.92 -3.85 -5.82
N GLN A 45 -11.15 -4.33 -5.66
CA GLN A 45 -11.58 -5.71 -5.97
C GLN A 45 -10.64 -6.78 -5.39
N VAL A 46 -10.21 -6.59 -4.13
CA VAL A 46 -9.36 -7.52 -3.41
C VAL A 46 -10.04 -8.00 -2.14
N HIS A 47 -9.60 -9.13 -1.60
CA HIS A 47 -10.17 -9.64 -0.35
C HIS A 47 -9.81 -8.73 0.83
N LYS A 48 -10.74 -8.55 1.78
CA LYS A 48 -10.53 -7.70 2.98
C LYS A 48 -9.29 -8.10 3.79
N SER A 49 -8.99 -9.40 3.86
CA SER A 49 -7.81 -9.90 4.58
C SER A 49 -6.50 -9.48 3.89
N THR A 50 -6.51 -9.30 2.57
CA THR A 50 -5.37 -8.81 1.80
C THR A 50 -5.08 -7.36 2.16
N VAL A 51 -6.11 -6.51 2.19
CA VAL A 51 -5.99 -5.10 2.59
C VAL A 51 -5.50 -4.99 4.03
N TYR A 52 -6.10 -5.75 4.95
CA TYR A 52 -5.69 -5.78 6.35
C TYR A 52 -4.22 -6.15 6.51
N ARG A 53 -3.76 -7.19 5.80
CA ARG A 53 -2.35 -7.59 5.80
C ARG A 53 -1.44 -6.48 5.29
N TRP A 54 -1.82 -5.80 4.20
CA TRP A 54 -1.02 -4.70 3.66
C TRP A 54 -0.90 -3.53 4.64
N VAL A 55 -1.99 -3.15 5.30
CA VAL A 55 -1.99 -2.10 6.33
C VAL A 55 -1.06 -2.49 7.48
N LYS A 56 -1.17 -3.72 8.00
CA LYS A 56 -0.30 -4.21 9.07
C LYS A 56 1.19 -4.25 8.67
N GLU A 57 1.47 -4.63 7.43
CA GLU A 57 2.84 -4.58 6.89
C GLU A 57 3.36 -3.14 6.78
N PHE A 58 2.50 -2.19 6.41
CA PHE A 58 2.84 -0.77 6.33
C PHE A 58 3.10 -0.16 7.71
N GLU A 59 2.31 -0.51 8.72
CA GLU A 59 2.56 -0.10 10.11
C GLU A 59 3.91 -0.58 10.63
N ARG A 60 4.38 -1.76 10.18
CA ARG A 60 5.65 -2.34 10.61
C ARG A 60 6.86 -1.87 9.81
N GLU A 61 6.75 -1.82 8.49
CA GLU A 61 7.86 -1.62 7.55
C GLU A 61 7.82 -0.26 6.83
N GLY A 62 6.73 0.50 6.97
CA GLY A 62 6.50 1.76 6.26
C GLY A 62 6.41 1.57 4.74
N GLU A 63 6.96 2.54 4.02
CA GLU A 63 6.94 2.60 2.54
C GLU A 63 7.66 1.41 1.88
N LYS A 64 8.58 0.75 2.59
CA LYS A 64 9.29 -0.44 2.08
C LYS A 64 8.32 -1.56 1.73
N CYS A 65 7.18 -1.64 2.41
CA CYS A 65 6.20 -2.68 2.13
C CYS A 65 5.53 -2.53 0.76
N LEU A 66 5.60 -1.34 0.12
CA LEU A 66 4.97 -1.08 -1.17
C LEU A 66 5.63 -1.84 -2.33
N PHE A 67 6.84 -2.34 -2.11
CA PHE A 67 7.61 -3.08 -3.11
C PHE A 67 7.41 -4.59 -2.95
N TYR A 68 7.45 -5.32 -4.07
CA TYR A 68 7.47 -6.78 -4.03
C TYR A 68 8.73 -7.24 -3.29
N LYS A 69 8.53 -8.07 -2.26
CA LYS A 69 9.65 -8.77 -1.63
C LYS A 69 10.25 -9.69 -2.69
N GLU A 70 11.55 -9.55 -2.95
CA GLU A 70 12.28 -10.52 -3.76
C GLU A 70 12.03 -11.90 -3.14
N ARG A 71 11.39 -12.79 -3.91
CA ARG A 71 11.34 -14.19 -3.53
C ARG A 71 12.80 -14.66 -3.54
N LYS A 72 13.41 -14.85 -2.37
CA LYS A 72 14.62 -15.67 -2.26
C LYS A 72 14.25 -17.04 -2.83
N ARG A 73 14.64 -17.28 -4.08
CA ARG A 73 14.67 -18.63 -4.64
C ARG A 73 15.62 -19.41 -3.74
N ARG A 74 15.07 -20.41 -3.07
CA ARG A 74 15.79 -21.32 -2.18
C ARG A 74 16.34 -22.46 -3.01
#